data_AF-A0A661Q1T9-F1
#
_entry.id   AF-A0A661Q1T9-F1
#
_cell.length_a   1.000
_cell.length_b   1.000
_cell.length_c   1.000
_cell.angle_alpha   90.00
_cell.angle_beta   90.00
_cell.angle_gamma   90.00
#
_symmetry.space_group_name_H-M   'P 1'
#
loop_
_entity.id
_entity.type
_entity.pdbx_description
1 polymer ?
#
loop_
_entity_poly.entity_id
_entity_poly.type
_entity_poly.pdbx_seq_one_letter_code
_entity_poly.pdbx_strand_id
1 'polypeptide(L)'
;MSLNIDIPGGETLDLHGVLCDMNGTLTVDGQLNSEVSESLLKVSETMKVYVMTADTFGTARKMFASLPVELVGMPAEIPGAIAKRDFLKKLGAINHAAIGNGYNDHLMLQEAVLSICISGSEG
;
A
#
# COMPACT_ATOMS: atom_id res chain seq x y z
N MET A 1 8.43 -8.35 12.45
CA MET A 1 8.50 -7.06 13.14
C MET A 1 7.17 -6.38 12.93
N SER A 2 6.62 -5.72 13.96
CA SER A 2 5.33 -5.02 13.89
C SER A 2 5.43 -3.68 14.63
N LEU A 3 4.63 -2.71 14.20
CA LEU A 3 4.54 -1.36 14.76
C LEU A 3 3.28 -1.25 15.62
N ASN A 4 3.45 -0.92 16.90
CA ASN A 4 2.33 -0.64 17.80
C ASN A 4 2.02 0.86 17.79
N ILE A 5 0.75 1.23 17.56
CA ILE A 5 0.28 2.62 17.56
C ILE A 5 -0.89 2.75 18.52
N ASP A 6 -0.71 3.54 19.58
CA ASP A 6 -1.80 3.92 20.48
C ASP A 6 -2.62 5.05 19.86
N ILE A 7 -3.85 4.76 19.45
CA ILE A 7 -4.76 5.78 18.91
C ILE A 7 -5.46 6.49 20.07
N PRO A 8 -5.31 7.83 20.20
CA PRO A 8 -6.00 8.57 21.25
C PRO A 8 -7.53 8.38 21.17
N GLY A 9 -8.11 7.84 22.23
CA GLY A 9 -9.55 7.55 22.29
C GLY A 9 -10.00 6.33 21.47
N GLY A 10 -9.06 5.55 20.95
CA GLY A 10 -9.30 4.32 20.19
C GLY A 10 -8.55 3.12 20.77
N GLU A 11 -8.42 2.09 19.94
CA GLU A 11 -7.67 0.87 20.27
C GLU A 11 -6.19 1.02 19.89
N THR A 12 -5.32 0.26 20.54
CA THR A 12 -3.93 0.09 20.11
C THR A 12 -3.89 -0.78 18.87
N LEU A 13 -3.24 -0.30 17.80
CA LEU A 13 -3.07 -1.03 16.54
C LEU A 13 -1.74 -1.76 16.54
N ASP A 14 -1.73 -3.05 16.19
CA ASP A 14 -0.51 -3.84 15.94
C ASP A 14 -0.33 -4.04 14.43
N LEU A 15 0.41 -3.15 13.78
CA LEU A 15 0.58 -3.12 12.33
C LEU A 15 1.75 -3.99 11.88
N HIS A 16 1.46 -5.04 11.11
CA HIS A 16 2.45 -5.98 10.57
C HIS A 16 2.92 -5.56 9.18
N GLY A 17 2.11 -4.77 8.47
CA GLY A 17 2.48 -4.19 7.18
C GLY A 17 1.47 -3.19 6.64
N VAL A 18 1.81 -2.62 5.50
CA VAL A 18 0.98 -1.68 4.75
C VAL A 18 0.85 -2.12 3.30
N LEU A 19 -0.37 -2.10 2.78
CA LEU A 19 -0.67 -2.29 1.36
C LEU A 19 -0.87 -0.94 0.69
N CYS A 20 -0.01 -0.62 -0.27
CA CYS A 20 -0.07 0.61 -1.05
C CYS A 20 -0.53 0.30 -2.48
N ASP A 21 -1.38 1.16 -3.01
CA ASP A 21 -1.46 1.34 -4.45
C ASP A 21 -0.19 2.02 -5.00
N MET A 22 0.04 1.92 -6.31
CA MET A 22 1.22 2.49 -6.96
C MET A 22 0.93 3.86 -7.60
N ASN A 23 0.14 3.90 -8.68
CA ASN A 23 -0.10 5.12 -9.47
C ASN A 23 -1.09 6.05 -8.77
N GLY A 24 -0.78 7.33 -8.63
CA GLY A 24 -1.59 8.28 -7.85
C GLY A 24 -1.42 8.16 -6.34
N THR A 25 -0.68 7.15 -5.86
CA THR A 25 -0.42 6.92 -4.42
C THR A 25 1.06 7.05 -4.08
N LEU A 26 1.92 6.18 -4.62
CA LEU A 26 3.37 6.24 -4.41
C LEU A 26 4.10 6.97 -5.54
N THR A 27 3.49 7.01 -6.72
CA THR A 27 4.09 7.62 -7.91
C THR A 27 3.15 8.65 -8.51
N VAL A 28 3.71 9.72 -9.07
CA VAL A 28 2.99 10.71 -9.89
C VAL A 28 3.46 10.55 -11.33
N ASP A 29 2.54 10.43 -12.29
CA ASP A 29 2.85 10.17 -13.70
C ASP A 29 3.76 8.93 -13.89
N GLY A 30 3.59 7.91 -13.04
CA GLY A 30 4.38 6.69 -13.06
C GLY A 30 5.86 6.89 -12.65
N GLN A 31 6.18 7.96 -11.94
CA GLN A 31 7.52 8.21 -11.40
C GLN A 31 7.52 8.22 -9.87
N LEU A 32 8.48 7.51 -9.29
CA LEU A 32 8.74 7.52 -7.85
C LEU A 32 9.72 8.64 -7.52
N ASN A 33 9.33 9.56 -6.66
CA ASN A 33 10.21 10.65 -6.21
C ASN A 33 11.09 10.21 -5.02
N SER A 34 12.11 11.01 -4.70
CA SER A 34 13.07 10.72 -3.64
C SER A 34 12.44 10.72 -2.25
N GLU A 35 11.52 11.65 -1.98
CA GLU A 35 10.87 11.79 -0.66
C GLU A 35 10.00 10.58 -0.32
N VAL A 36 9.26 10.05 -1.30
CA VAL A 36 8.49 8.82 -1.15
C VAL A 36 9.43 7.63 -0.97
N SER A 37 10.52 7.56 -1.73
CA SER A 37 11.53 6.50 -1.58
C SER A 37 12.13 6.46 -0.18
N GLU A 38 12.49 7.63 0.37
CA GLU A 38 12.99 7.76 1.74
C GLU A 38 11.94 7.38 2.78
N SER A 39 10.68 7.73 2.54
CA SER A 39 9.56 7.36 3.42
C SER A 39 9.34 5.85 3.43
N LEU A 40 9.38 5.20 2.26
CA LEU A 40 9.26 3.74 2.14
C LEU A 40 10.41 3.03 2.87
N LEU A 41 11.65 3.53 2.77
CA LEU A 41 12.78 3.02 3.54
C LEU A 41 12.51 3.08 5.04
N LYS A 42 12.11 4.24 5.57
CA LYS A 42 11.82 4.40 7.01
C LYS A 42 10.67 3.50 7.48
N VAL A 43 9.59 3.40 6.71
CA VAL A 43 8.44 2.55 7.07
C VAL A 43 8.85 1.08 7.11
N SER A 44 9.66 0.64 6.14
CA SER A 44 10.11 -0.76 6.03
C SER A 44 10.95 -1.25 7.22
N GLU A 45 11.57 -0.33 7.97
CA GLU A 45 12.33 -0.67 9.19
C GLU A 45 11.42 -1.13 10.32
N THR A 46 10.12 -0.87 10.24
CA THR A 46 9.15 -1.16 11.31
C THR A 46 8.10 -2.20 10.92
N MET A 47 7.69 -2.24 9.66
CA MET A 47 6.63 -3.12 9.15
C MET A 47 6.88 -3.49 7.69
N LYS A 48 6.18 -4.51 7.16
CA LYS A 48 6.30 -4.87 5.75
C LYS A 48 5.60 -3.86 4.84
N VAL A 49 6.15 -3.62 3.66
CA VAL A 49 5.55 -2.76 2.65
C VAL A 49 5.19 -3.58 1.42
N TYR A 50 3.91 -3.60 1.08
CA TYR A 50 3.38 -4.24 -0.12
C TYR A 50 2.95 -3.18 -1.11
N VAL A 51 3.38 -3.29 -2.37
CA VAL A 51 2.96 -2.36 -3.43
C VAL A 51 2.24 -3.15 -4.51
N MET A 52 0.95 -2.90 -4.68
CA MET A 52 0.12 -3.59 -5.65
C MET A 52 -0.03 -2.78 -6.93
N THR A 53 0.20 -3.40 -8.08
CA THR A 53 0.18 -2.72 -9.38
C THR A 53 -0.41 -3.60 -10.49
N ALA A 54 -1.06 -2.95 -11.46
CA ALA A 54 -1.47 -3.58 -12.72
C ALA A 54 -0.33 -3.66 -13.75
N ASP A 55 0.79 -2.95 -13.52
CA ASP A 55 1.96 -3.05 -14.39
C ASP A 55 2.50 -4.49 -14.37
N THR A 56 2.83 -5.00 -15.55
CA THR A 56 3.40 -6.34 -15.73
C THR A 56 4.86 -6.37 -15.27
N PHE A 57 5.13 -6.02 -14.02
CA PHE A 57 6.41 -6.04 -13.30
C PHE A 57 7.65 -5.47 -14.03
N GLY A 58 7.52 -4.89 -15.21
CA GLY A 58 8.65 -4.46 -16.03
C GLY A 58 9.25 -3.16 -15.50
N THR A 59 8.38 -2.17 -15.31
CA THR A 59 8.77 -0.83 -14.85
C THR A 59 8.81 -0.79 -13.33
N ALA A 60 7.79 -1.35 -12.67
CA ALA A 60 7.72 -1.41 -11.22
C ALA A 60 8.95 -2.09 -10.58
N ARG A 61 9.43 -3.22 -11.11
CA ARG A 61 10.63 -3.89 -10.55
C ARG A 61 11.87 -3.03 -10.61
N LYS A 62 12.05 -2.25 -11.67
CA LYS A 62 13.21 -1.35 -11.80
C LYS A 62 13.09 -0.17 -10.84
N MET A 63 11.89 0.41 -10.76
CA MET A 63 11.60 1.57 -9.93
C MET A 63 11.81 1.28 -8.43
N PHE A 64 11.39 0.10 -7.97
CA PHE A 64 11.47 -0.30 -6.57
C PHE A 64 12.67 -1.21 -6.25
N ALA A 65 13.60 -1.44 -7.19
CA ALA A 65 14.69 -2.42 -7.06
C ALA A 65 15.58 -2.23 -5.83
N SER A 66 15.82 -0.98 -5.44
CA SER A 66 16.65 -0.61 -4.30
C SER A 66 15.85 -0.41 -3.00
N LEU A 67 14.54 -0.68 -3.02
CA LEU A 67 13.65 -0.46 -1.89
C LEU A 67 13.19 -1.79 -1.30
N PRO A 68 13.11 -1.89 0.04
CA PRO A 68 12.62 -3.08 0.75
C PRO A 68 11.09 -3.18 0.69
N VAL A 69 10.55 -3.35 -0.52
CA VAL A 69 9.10 -3.50 -0.76
C VAL A 69 8.80 -4.82 -1.47
N GLU A 70 7.65 -5.39 -1.19
CA GLU A 70 7.13 -6.58 -1.88
C GLU A 70 6.16 -6.13 -2.99
N LEU A 71 6.57 -6.33 -4.25
CA LEU A 71 5.72 -6.02 -5.40
C LEU A 71 4.68 -7.12 -5.63
N VAL A 72 3.42 -6.72 -5.70
CA VAL A 72 2.27 -7.61 -5.88
C VAL A 72 1.58 -7.29 -7.19
N GLY A 73 1.48 -8.29 -8.06
CA GLY A 73 0.85 -8.14 -9.37
C GLY A 73 -0.65 -8.28 -9.27
N MET A 74 -1.39 -7.38 -9.92
CA MET A 74 -2.85 -7.48 -9.98
C MET A 74 -3.28 -8.58 -10.97
N PRO A 75 -4.20 -9.47 -10.57
CA PRO A 75 -4.77 -10.46 -11.49
C PRO A 75 -5.59 -9.76 -12.59
N ALA A 76 -5.31 -10.07 -13.86
CA ALA A 76 -5.93 -9.39 -15.00
C ALA A 76 -7.45 -9.55 -15.08
N GLU A 77 -7.98 -10.68 -14.61
CA GLU A 77 -9.40 -11.04 -14.70
C GLU A 77 -10.24 -10.55 -13.50
N ILE A 78 -9.61 -9.90 -12.50
CA ILE A 78 -10.29 -9.48 -11.27
C ILE A 78 -10.33 -7.95 -11.21
N PRO A 79 -11.50 -7.33 -10.97
CA PRO A 79 -11.59 -5.89 -10.78
C PRO A 79 -10.65 -5.39 -9.68
N GLY A 80 -9.96 -4.27 -9.91
CA GLY A 80 -8.85 -3.84 -9.05
C GLY A 80 -9.21 -3.66 -7.57
N ALA A 81 -10.39 -3.09 -7.29
CA ALA A 81 -10.89 -2.96 -5.92
C ALA A 81 -11.08 -4.32 -5.23
N ILE A 82 -11.60 -5.32 -5.94
CA ILE A 82 -11.80 -6.67 -5.41
C ILE A 82 -10.44 -7.35 -5.20
N ALA A 83 -9.53 -7.25 -6.18
CA ALA A 83 -8.20 -7.83 -6.10
C ALA A 83 -7.40 -7.30 -4.90
N LYS A 84 -7.39 -5.98 -4.69
CA LYS A 84 -6.71 -5.33 -3.58
C LYS A 84 -7.31 -5.71 -2.22
N ARG A 85 -8.64 -5.70 -2.12
CA ARG A 85 -9.37 -6.14 -0.92
C ARG A 85 -9.03 -7.59 -0.55
N ASP A 86 -9.12 -8.48 -1.52
CA ASP A 86 -8.91 -9.91 -1.30
C ASP A 86 -7.45 -10.21 -0.96
N PHE A 87 -6.51 -9.46 -1.52
CA PHE A 87 -5.10 -9.54 -1.13
C PHE A 87 -4.89 -9.06 0.31
N LEU A 88 -5.46 -7.91 0.70
CA LEU A 88 -5.39 -7.42 2.07
C LEU A 88 -5.99 -8.42 3.08
N LYS A 89 -7.12 -9.05 2.75
CA LYS A 89 -7.72 -10.10 3.58
C LYS A 89 -6.80 -11.30 3.76
N LYS A 90 -6.07 -11.71 2.72
CA LYS A 90 -5.07 -12.78 2.82
C LYS A 90 -3.89 -12.41 3.72
N LEU A 91 -3.49 -11.14 3.74
CA LEU A 91 -2.46 -10.64 4.66
C LEU A 91 -2.95 -10.59 6.12
N GLY A 92 -4.25 -10.36 6.32
CA GLY A 92 -4.87 -10.18 7.63
C GLY A 92 -5.14 -8.70 7.90
N ALA A 93 -6.28 -8.22 7.40
CA ALA A 93 -6.64 -6.80 7.37
C ALA A 93 -6.64 -6.11 8.75
N ILE A 94 -6.95 -6.86 9.81
CA ILE A 94 -6.94 -6.38 11.21
C ILE A 94 -5.55 -5.92 11.69
N ASN A 95 -4.48 -6.38 11.05
CA ASN A 95 -3.09 -6.03 11.39
C ASN A 95 -2.38 -5.30 10.25
N HIS A 96 -3.11 -4.80 9.24
CA HIS A 96 -2.50 -4.16 8.08
C HIS A 96 -3.14 -2.81 7.78
N ALA A 97 -2.29 -1.82 7.50
CA ALA A 97 -2.73 -0.55 6.96
C ALA A 97 -2.93 -0.62 5.44
N ALA A 98 -3.70 0.31 4.88
CA ALA A 98 -3.82 0.49 3.44
C ALA A 98 -3.69 1.97 3.05
N ILE A 99 -3.02 2.22 1.92
CA ILE A 99 -2.86 3.55 1.32
C ILE A 99 -3.30 3.50 -0.14
N GLY A 100 -4.20 4.40 -0.53
CA GLY A 100 -4.70 4.51 -1.89
C GLY A 100 -5.19 5.91 -2.21
N ASN A 101 -5.58 6.16 -3.45
CA ASN A 101 -5.99 7.49 -3.91
C ASN A 101 -7.31 7.50 -4.68
N GLY A 102 -7.85 6.33 -5.06
CA GLY A 102 -8.94 6.29 -6.02
C GLY A 102 -9.99 5.20 -5.81
N TYR A 103 -10.90 5.12 -6.77
CA TYR A 103 -11.99 4.15 -6.77
C TYR A 103 -11.48 2.71 -6.79
N ASN A 104 -10.28 2.41 -7.29
CA ASN A 104 -9.77 1.05 -7.21
C ASN A 104 -9.28 0.65 -5.81
N ASP A 105 -9.26 1.57 -4.84
CA ASP A 105 -8.74 1.34 -3.50
C ASP A 105 -9.83 1.25 -2.44
N HIS A 106 -11.04 1.75 -2.74
CA HIS A 106 -12.10 1.93 -1.74
C HIS A 106 -12.38 0.67 -0.92
N LEU A 107 -12.35 -0.51 -1.53
CA LEU A 107 -12.61 -1.76 -0.82
C LEU A 107 -11.46 -2.18 0.10
N MET A 108 -10.19 -1.97 -0.27
CA MET A 108 -9.08 -2.26 0.66
C MET A 108 -9.04 -1.25 1.80
N LEU A 109 -9.34 0.04 1.51
CA LEU A 109 -9.42 1.10 2.51
C LEU A 109 -10.59 0.89 3.48
N GLN A 110 -11.68 0.24 3.06
CA GLN A 110 -12.78 -0.11 3.96
C GLN A 110 -12.45 -1.27 4.91
N GLU A 111 -11.50 -2.14 4.55
CA GLU A 111 -11.20 -3.37 5.30
C GLU A 111 -9.96 -3.26 6.19
N ALA A 112 -9.00 -2.39 5.84
CA ALA A 112 -7.79 -2.20 6.64
C ALA A 112 -8.10 -1.61 8.02
N VAL A 113 -7.29 -1.99 9.02
CA VAL A 113 -7.41 -1.44 10.37
C VAL A 113 -7.03 0.04 10.45
N LEU A 114 -6.16 0.48 9.53
CA LEU A 114 -5.79 1.87 9.34
C LEU A 114 -5.78 2.18 7.84
N SER A 115 -6.50 3.22 7.44
CA SER A 115 -6.63 3.60 6.04
C SER A 115 -6.23 5.05 5.82
N ILE A 116 -5.39 5.27 4.82
CA ILE A 116 -4.91 6.59 4.43
C ILE A 116 -5.30 6.82 2.98
N CYS A 117 -6.12 7.83 2.73
CA CYS A 117 -6.40 8.29 1.38
C CYS A 117 -5.42 9.40 1.01
N ILE A 118 -4.77 9.28 -0.12
CA ILE A 118 -4.00 10.37 -0.72
C ILE A 118 -4.98 11.30 -1.43
N SER A 119 -4.74 12.61 -1.29
CA SER A 119 -5.39 13.62 -2.11
C SER A 119 -4.31 14.27 -2.96
N GLY A 120 -4.29 13.92 -4.25
CA GLY A 120 -3.27 14.33 -5.19
C GLY A 120 -3.84 14.83 -6.51
N SER A 121 -2.96 15.15 -7.46
CA SER A 121 -3.34 15.57 -8.81
C SER A 121 -4.01 14.45 -9.63
N GLU A 122 -3.85 13.20 -9.21
CA GLU A 122 -4.39 12.01 -9.89
C GLU A 122 -5.59 11.39 -9.14
N GLY A 123 -6.11 12.08 -8.12
CA GLY A 123 -7.13 11.61 -7.17
C GLY A 123 -6.68 11.84 -5.74
#